data_AF-A0A643BM40-F1
#
_entry.id   AF-A0A643BM40-F1
#
_cell.length_a   1.000
_cell.length_b   1.000
_cell.length_c   1.000
_cell.angle_alpha   90.00
_cell.angle_beta   90.00
_cell.angle_gamma   90.00
#
_symmetry.space_group_name_H-M   'P 1'
#
loop_
_entity.id
_entity.type
_entity.pdbx_description
1 polymer ?
#
loop_
_entity_poly.entity_id
_entity_poly.type
_entity_poly.pdbx_seq_one_letter_code
_entity_poly.pdbx_strand_id
1 'polypeptide(L)' 'MLPSSFRKFLVHLVKELEVRLMCNKAYYAEIAHNLSSKNQKAIVERAAQLAIRITNPNARLLSKENE' A
#
# COMPACT_ATOMS: atom_id res chain seq x y z
N MET A 1 3.38 -16.63 3.31
CA MET A 1 1.96 -16.21 3.29
C MET A 1 1.70 -15.41 4.55
N LEU A 2 0.96 -14.29 4.49
CA LEU A 2 0.62 -13.54 5.71
C LEU A 2 -0.27 -14.45 6.59
N PRO A 3 0.02 -14.58 7.90
CA PRO A 3 -0.77 -15.41 8.82
C PRO A 3 -2.16 -14.81 9.14
N SER A 4 -2.49 -13.66 8.55
CA SER A 4 -3.76 -12.98 8.74
C SER A 4 -4.67 -13.26 7.54
N SER A 5 -5.93 -13.62 7.79
CA SER A 5 -6.98 -13.95 6.80
C SER A 5 -7.36 -12.79 5.86
N PHE A 6 -6.50 -11.79 5.72
CA PHE A 6 -6.70 -10.61 4.92
C PHE A 6 -6.12 -10.81 3.53
N ARG A 7 -6.87 -10.39 2.52
CA ARG A 7 -6.41 -10.41 1.13
C ARG A 7 -5.58 -9.16 0.86
N LYS A 8 -4.40 -9.35 0.29
CA LYS A 8 -3.59 -8.23 -0.20
C LYS A 8 -3.91 -7.93 -1.66
N PHE A 9 -3.90 -6.65 -2.03
CA PHE A 9 -4.01 -6.19 -3.41
C PHE A 9 -2.81 -5.30 -3.75
N LEU A 10 -2.25 -5.49 -4.94
CA LEU A 10 -1.08 -4.75 -5.42
C LEU A 10 -1.53 -3.43 -6.04
N VAL A 11 -1.02 -2.30 -5.55
CA VAL A 11 -1.37 -0.96 -6.00
C VAL A 11 -0.25 -0.39 -6.86
N HIS A 12 -0.58 -0.02 -8.09
CA HIS A 12 0.31 0.67 -9.03
C HIS A 12 0.04 2.18 -9.06
N LEU A 13 -1.21 2.61 -8.85
CA LEU A 13 -1.63 4.00 -8.96
C LEU A 13 -2.56 4.41 -7.81
N VAL A 14 -2.56 5.70 -7.49
CA VAL A 14 -3.45 6.30 -6.48
C VAL A 14 -4.93 6.03 -6.78
N LYS A 15 -5.31 5.99 -8.07
CA LYS A 15 -6.69 5.72 -8.51
C LYS A 15 -7.19 4.32 -8.13
N GLU A 16 -6.28 3.35 -7.99
CA GLU A 16 -6.65 2.00 -7.60
C GLU A 16 -7.04 1.90 -6.12
N LEU A 17 -6.64 2.87 -5.29
CA LEU A 17 -7.15 3.01 -3.92
C LEU A 17 -8.60 3.52 -3.89
N GLU A 18 -9.04 4.23 -4.94
CA GLU A 18 -10.41 4.77 -5.06
C GLU A 18 -11.41 3.70 -5.48
N VAL A 19 -10.94 2.60 -6.09
CA VAL A 19 -11.73 1.37 -6.36
C VAL A 19 -11.93 0.64 -5.03
N ARG A 20 -12.79 1.22 -4.21
CA ARG A 20 -13.07 0.79 -2.85
C ARG A 20 -13.90 -0.50 -2.86
N LEU A 21 -13.27 -1.62 -2.53
CA LEU A 21 -13.97 -2.77 -1.97
C LEU A 21 -14.53 -2.32 -0.61
N MET A 22 -15.86 -2.40 -0.44
CA MET A 22 -16.63 -1.92 0.73
C MET A 22 -16.10 -2.40 2.10
N CYS A 23 -15.18 -3.38 2.13
CA CYS A 23 -14.61 -3.99 3.33
C CYS A 23 -13.14 -3.63 3.56
N ASN A 24 -12.84 -2.39 3.96
CA ASN A 24 -11.49 -1.98 4.40
C ASN A 24 -10.90 -2.87 5.53
N LYS A 25 -11.77 -3.58 6.27
CA LYS A 25 -11.39 -4.54 7.32
C LYS A 25 -10.87 -5.88 6.81
N ALA A 26 -10.98 -6.20 5.53
CA ALA A 26 -10.58 -7.50 4.98
C ALA A 26 -9.39 -7.43 4.02
N TYR A 27 -8.95 -6.22 3.65
CA TYR A 27 -7.94 -6.02 2.62
C TYR A 27 -6.77 -5.15 3.07
N TYR A 28 -5.57 -5.55 2.64
CA TYR A 28 -4.36 -4.76 2.75
C TYR A 28 -3.91 -4.30 1.35
N ALA A 29 -3.40 -3.08 1.25
CA ALA A 29 -2.77 -2.59 0.04
C ALA A 29 -1.25 -2.83 0.09
N GLU A 30 -0.69 -3.37 -0.98
CA GLU A 30 0.75 -3.55 -1.17
C GLU A 30 1.22 -2.63 -2.30
N ILE A 31 2.13 -1.71 -2.00
CA ILE A 31 2.65 -0.77 -2.98
C ILE A 31 3.59 -1.51 -3.93
N ALA A 32 3.38 -1.37 -5.24
CA ALA A 32 4.25 -1.96 -6.25
C ALA A 32 5.69 -1.41 -6.13
N HIS A 33 6.68 -2.30 -6.29
CA HIS A 33 8.10 -1.97 -6.15
C HIS A 33 8.60 -0.97 -7.21
N ASN A 34 7.98 -0.93 -8.40
CA ASN A 34 8.41 -0.07 -9.51
C ASN A 34 7.98 1.41 -9.38
N LEU A 35 7.40 1.82 -8.26
CA LEU A 35 6.90 3.18 -8.08
C LEU A 35 7.99 4.13 -7.58
N SER A 36 8.00 5.33 -8.15
CA SER A 36 8.85 6.42 -7.65
C SER A 36 8.43 6.81 -6.23
N SER A 37 9.38 7.27 -5.40
CA SER A 37 9.13 7.60 -3.98
C SER A 37 8.05 8.69 -3.82
N LYS A 38 7.93 9.59 -4.80
CA LYS A 38 6.86 10.61 -4.86
C LYS A 38 5.47 9.96 -4.95
N ASN A 39 5.32 8.96 -5.81
CA ASN A 39 4.06 8.25 -6.01
C ASN A 39 3.74 7.36 -4.81
N GLN A 40 4.75 6.71 -4.22
CA GLN A 40 4.58 5.93 -3.00
C GLN A 40 4.05 6.79 -1.86
N LYS A 41 4.60 7.99 -1.67
CA LYS A 41 4.11 8.95 -0.66
C LYS A 41 2.66 9.34 -0.90
N ALA A 42 2.29 9.67 -2.14
CA ALA A 42 0.92 9.99 -2.50
C ALA A 42 -0.06 8.83 -2.23
N ILE A 43 0.35 7.58 -2.49
CA ILE A 43 -0.43 6.38 -2.19
C ILE A 43 -0.61 6.21 -0.68
N VAL A 44 0.45 6.41 0.12
CA VAL A 44 0.38 6.33 1.59
C VAL A 44 -0.57 7.39 2.16
N GLU A 45 -0.44 8.65 1.72
CA GLU A 45 -1.32 9.74 2.16
C GLU A 45 -2.79 9.47 1.81
N ARG A 46 -3.05 8.95 0.60
CA ARG A 46 -4.42 8.64 0.17
C ARG A 46 -5.00 7.41 0.85
N ALA A 47 -4.19 6.38 1.10
CA ALA A 47 -4.62 5.22 1.88
C ALA A 47 -4.96 5.61 3.33
N ALA A 48 -4.22 6.54 3.93
CA ALA A 48 -4.53 7.06 5.27
C ALA A 48 -5.90 7.76 5.31
N GLN A 49 -6.21 8.60 4.31
CA GLN A 49 -7.51 9.25 4.17
C GLN A 49 -8.66 8.25 4.02
N LEU A 50 -8.42 7.15 3.30
CA LEU A 50 -9.43 6.10 3.06
C LEU A 50 -9.49 5.04 4.16
N ALA A 51 -8.66 5.13 5.20
CA ALA A 51 -8.48 4.13 6.25
C ALA A 51 -8.14 2.74 5.70
N ILE A 52 -7.31 2.68 4.65
CA ILE A 52 -6.77 1.46 4.06
C ILE A 52 -5.40 1.17 4.70
N ARG A 53 -5.21 -0.06 5.17
CA ARG A 53 -3.92 -0.49 5.75
C ARG A 53 -2.95 -0.89 4.65
N ILE A 54 -1.73 -0.36 4.68
CA ILE A 54 -0.65 -0.70 3.74
C ILE A 54 0.34 -1.65 4.42
N THR A 55 0.76 -2.72 3.73
CA THR A 55 1.73 -3.70 4.25
C THR A 55 3.19 -3.21 4.18
N ASN A 56 3.53 -2.37 3.21
CA ASN A 56 4.88 -1.89 2.95
C ASN A 56 4.97 -0.35 2.79
N PRO A 57 4.58 0.44 3.81
CA PRO A 57 4.54 1.91 3.68
C PRO A 57 5.91 2.53 3.37
N ASN A 58 7.01 1.86 3.74
CA ASN A 58 8.39 2.34 3.59
C ASN A 58 9.23 1.53 2.59
N ALA A 59 8.61 0.76 1.69
CA ALA A 59 9.30 -0.23 0.83
C ALA A 59 10.56 0.26 0.11
N ARG A 60 10.67 1.57 -0.18
CA ARG A 60 11.85 2.17 -0.84
C ARG A 60 12.70 3.07 0.05
N LEU A 61 12.19 3.50 1.21
CA LEU A 61 12.98 4.29 2.17
C LEU A 61 13.96 3.39 2.95
N LEU A 62 13.60 2.12 3.16
CA LEU A 62 14.40 1.18 3.96
C LEU A 62 15.54 0.49 3.17
N SER A 63 15.46 0.41 1.84
CA SER A 63 16.47 -0.25 1.00
C SER A 63 17.81 0.49 0.93
N LYS A 64 17.96 1.61 1.66
CA LYS A 64 19.19 2.40 1.73
C LYS A 64 19.89 2.35 3.10
N GLU A 65 19.33 1.63 4.08
CA GLU A 65 19.91 1.49 5.43
C GLU A 65 20.43 0.08 5.73
N ASN A 66 20.30 -0.86 4.78
CA ASN A 66 20.69 -2.26 4.98
C ASN A 66 21.69 -2.71 3.89
N GLU A 67 22.81 -1.99 3.80
CA GLU A 67 24.10 -2.52 3.32
C GLU A 67 24.99 -2.80 4.54
#